data_AF-A0A355XU38-F1
#
_entry.id   AF-A0A355XU38-F1
#
_cell.length_a   1.000
_cell.length_b   1.000
_cell.length_c   1.000
_cell.angle_alpha   90.00
_cell.angle_beta   90.00
_cell.angle_gamma   90.00
#
_symmetry.space_group_name_H-M   'P 1'
#
loop_
_entity.id
_entity.type
_entity.pdbx_description
1 polymer ?
#
loop_
_entity_poly.entity_id
_entity_poly.type
_entity_poly.pdbx_seq_one_letter_code
_entity_poly.pdbx_strand_id
1 'polypeptide(L)'
;MANKKQEIRQLSLFDDSFFETPVKQEAGDEKKRPLSKKKDLYEEMQEKARKEMEEAEKSGTFLRIEIPIERLKGPKKTDGRIQVREKRRRLRFTFPDGTQMCSASATKTMIDAICKIGVERVAQLNMEVCHVPLVAQEVSPRYARWTKRIDDKWFLMAQGDTIQKYMQMVSIIKQLGIDVKVELGDFETLEPVKAQKLESKKRKKVKMEVTLGDKTFTHGSDTILTFLEVVEHIGVAKVKKTGIKFGKFPIVTNAKMANNQIETSTGEWLTVPTQAKDKYKILKVISSMTHTPMEIKIME
;
A
#
# COMPACT_ATOMS: atom_id res chain seq x y z
N MET A 1 42.58 -30.18 -34.25
CA MET A 1 41.97 -28.86 -34.01
C MET A 1 40.63 -29.06 -33.32
N ALA A 2 40.47 -28.64 -32.07
CA ALA A 2 39.19 -28.25 -31.46
C ALA A 2 39.48 -27.67 -30.06
N ASN A 3 39.37 -26.34 -29.95
CA ASN A 3 39.52 -25.58 -28.71
C ASN A 3 38.35 -25.89 -27.77
N LYS A 4 38.62 -26.53 -26.62
CA LYS A 4 37.64 -26.65 -25.53
C LYS A 4 37.77 -25.43 -24.62
N LYS A 5 36.94 -24.42 -24.89
CA LYS A 5 36.85 -23.18 -24.13
C LYS A 5 36.45 -23.51 -22.68
N GLN A 6 37.34 -23.28 -21.72
CA GLN A 6 37.02 -23.32 -20.29
C GLN A 6 36.09 -22.14 -19.99
N GLU A 7 34.82 -22.42 -19.67
CA GLU A 7 33.91 -21.43 -19.10
C GLU A 7 34.29 -21.19 -17.63
N ILE A 8 34.96 -20.07 -17.38
CA ILE A 8 35.11 -19.53 -16.03
C ILE A 8 33.75 -18.98 -15.61
N ARG A 9 33.02 -19.72 -14.77
CA ARG A 9 31.82 -19.20 -14.09
C ARG A 9 32.27 -18.24 -12.98
N GLN A 10 32.11 -16.94 -13.21
CA GLN A 10 32.18 -15.95 -12.14
C GLN A 10 30.93 -16.10 -11.25
N LEU A 11 31.10 -16.73 -10.09
CA LEU A 11 30.07 -16.78 -9.05
C LEU A 11 29.96 -15.41 -8.38
N SER A 12 28.77 -14.82 -8.41
CA SER A 12 28.46 -13.58 -7.69
C SER A 12 28.07 -13.91 -6.24
N LEU A 13 28.54 -13.08 -5.29
CA LEU A 13 28.28 -13.24 -3.84
C LEU A 13 26.82 -12.93 -3.43
N PHE A 14 25.89 -12.86 -4.38
CA PHE A 14 24.46 -12.57 -4.21
C PHE A 14 23.61 -13.53 -5.06
N ASP A 15 24.04 -14.78 -5.16
CA ASP A 15 23.27 -15.86 -5.80
C ASP A 15 22.31 -16.46 -4.76
N ASP A 16 21.06 -16.00 -4.75
CA ASP A 16 19.99 -16.39 -3.81
C ASP A 16 19.43 -17.81 -4.07
N SER A 17 20.15 -18.65 -4.82
CA SER A 17 19.75 -20.03 -5.15
C SER A 17 19.80 -21.02 -3.97
N PHE A 18 20.08 -20.56 -2.76
CA PHE A 18 20.17 -21.40 -1.55
C PHE A 18 18.83 -21.63 -0.83
N PHE A 19 17.76 -20.86 -1.12
CA PHE A 19 16.49 -20.94 -0.37
C PHE A 19 15.26 -21.47 -1.15
N GLU A 20 15.41 -21.93 -2.39
CA GLU A 20 14.29 -22.52 -3.11
C GLU A 20 14.22 -24.04 -2.89
N THR A 21 13.23 -24.47 -2.08
CA THR A 21 12.79 -25.86 -2.06
C THR A 21 12.02 -26.20 -3.34
N PRO A 22 12.21 -27.39 -3.93
CA PRO A 22 11.56 -27.74 -5.18
C PRO A 22 10.08 -28.09 -4.93
N VAL A 23 9.17 -27.20 -5.35
CA VAL A 23 7.76 -27.57 -5.50
C VAL A 23 7.60 -28.28 -6.84
N LYS A 24 7.30 -29.59 -6.77
CA LYS A 24 6.89 -30.40 -7.92
C LYS A 24 5.73 -29.72 -8.65
N GLN A 25 5.92 -29.45 -9.94
CA GLN A 25 4.80 -29.17 -10.85
C GLN A 25 4.19 -30.50 -11.29
N GLU A 26 3.01 -30.81 -10.77
CA GLU A 26 2.11 -31.77 -11.40
C GLU A 26 1.47 -31.09 -12.62
N ALA A 27 1.58 -31.76 -13.77
CA ALA A 27 0.98 -31.35 -15.02
C ALA A 27 -0.54 -31.52 -14.94
N GLY A 28 -1.27 -30.40 -15.10
CA GLY A 28 -2.72 -30.39 -15.29
C GLY A 28 -3.05 -29.58 -16.55
N ASP A 29 -3.52 -30.28 -17.58
CA ASP A 29 -3.97 -29.73 -18.87
C ASP A 29 -5.01 -28.60 -18.71
N GLU A 30 -4.62 -27.35 -18.98
CA GLU A 30 -5.56 -26.25 -19.24
C GLU A 30 -6.12 -26.36 -20.66
N LYS A 31 -7.25 -27.07 -20.80
CA LYS A 31 -8.13 -26.92 -21.97
C LYS A 31 -8.69 -25.50 -22.00
N LYS A 32 -8.16 -24.66 -22.90
CA LYS A 32 -8.76 -23.37 -23.30
C LYS A 32 -10.21 -23.60 -23.76
N ARG A 33 -11.20 -23.16 -22.97
CA ARG A 33 -12.60 -23.10 -23.42
C ARG A 33 -12.83 -21.82 -24.23
N PRO A 34 -13.60 -21.87 -25.34
CA PRO A 34 -13.78 -20.74 -26.25
C PRO A 34 -14.57 -19.58 -25.60
N LEU A 35 -14.09 -18.35 -25.81
CA LEU A 35 -14.59 -17.10 -25.23
C LEU A 35 -16.07 -16.76 -25.54
N SER A 36 -16.70 -17.40 -26.52
CA SER A 36 -18.04 -16.99 -26.99
C SER A 36 -19.15 -17.33 -25.98
N LYS A 37 -19.14 -18.53 -25.38
CA LYS A 37 -20.20 -19.00 -24.46
C LYS A 37 -20.33 -18.19 -23.16
N LYS A 38 -19.32 -17.41 -22.79
CA LYS A 38 -19.32 -16.58 -21.58
C LYS A 38 -20.07 -15.26 -21.76
N LYS A 39 -20.17 -14.75 -22.98
CA LYS A 39 -20.93 -13.53 -23.28
C LYS A 39 -22.43 -13.82 -23.28
N ASP A 40 -22.81 -14.90 -23.95
CA ASP A 40 -24.20 -15.35 -24.06
C ASP A 40 -24.81 -15.58 -22.66
N LEU A 41 -24.06 -16.24 -21.75
CA LEU A 41 -24.47 -16.48 -20.37
C LEU A 41 -24.63 -15.17 -19.55
N TYR A 42 -23.84 -14.14 -19.86
CA TYR A 42 -23.88 -12.86 -19.15
C TYR A 42 -25.05 -11.99 -19.62
N GLU A 43 -25.35 -12.02 -20.92
CA GLU A 43 -26.53 -11.37 -21.49
C GLU A 43 -27.82 -12.03 -20.99
N GLU A 44 -27.87 -13.37 -20.92
CA GLU A 44 -29.02 -14.10 -20.40
C GLU A 44 -29.27 -13.81 -18.92
N MET A 45 -28.21 -13.68 -18.10
CA MET A 45 -28.32 -13.21 -16.71
C MET A 45 -28.86 -11.78 -16.61
N GLN A 46 -28.43 -10.87 -17.50
CA GLN A 46 -28.88 -9.48 -17.49
C GLN A 46 -30.35 -9.36 -17.89
N GLU A 47 -30.79 -10.14 -18.88
CA GLU A 47 -32.20 -10.17 -19.27
C GLU A 47 -33.09 -10.76 -18.17
N LYS A 48 -32.62 -11.81 -17.48
CA LYS A 48 -33.34 -12.39 -16.34
C LYS A 48 -33.49 -11.37 -15.20
N ALA A 49 -32.40 -10.68 -14.85
CA ALA A 49 -32.42 -9.62 -13.84
C ALA A 49 -33.32 -8.44 -14.26
N ARG A 50 -33.37 -8.08 -15.55
CA ARG A 50 -34.29 -7.04 -16.07
C ARG A 50 -35.75 -7.45 -15.92
N LYS A 51 -36.10 -8.68 -16.29
CA LYS A 51 -37.47 -9.21 -16.16
C LYS A 51 -37.92 -9.27 -14.70
N GLU A 52 -37.02 -9.71 -13.81
CA GLU A 52 -37.27 -9.79 -12.37
C GLU A 52 -37.48 -8.39 -11.76
N MET A 53 -36.72 -7.38 -12.21
CA MET A 53 -36.92 -5.98 -11.82
C MET A 53 -38.24 -5.41 -12.36
N GLU A 54 -38.62 -5.71 -13.61
CA GLU A 54 -39.89 -5.27 -14.21
C GLU A 54 -41.12 -5.92 -13.53
N GLU A 55 -40.99 -7.17 -13.11
CA GLU A 55 -42.01 -7.89 -12.34
C GLU A 55 -42.13 -7.36 -10.90
N ALA A 56 -41.00 -6.95 -10.30
CA ALA A 56 -40.98 -6.24 -9.02
C ALA A 56 -41.58 -4.82 -9.09
N GLU A 57 -41.40 -4.12 -10.23
CA GLU A 57 -42.07 -2.83 -10.48
C GLU A 57 -43.59 -3.00 -10.68
N LYS A 58 -44.03 -4.04 -11.41
CA LYS A 58 -45.46 -4.34 -11.63
C LYS A 58 -46.19 -4.82 -10.37
N SER A 59 -45.50 -5.53 -9.48
CA SER A 59 -46.07 -5.97 -8.20
C SER A 59 -46.15 -4.87 -7.14
N GLY A 60 -45.74 -3.64 -7.46
CA GLY A 60 -45.85 -2.48 -6.56
C GLY A 60 -44.95 -2.56 -5.32
N THR A 61 -44.00 -3.50 -5.28
CA THR A 61 -43.10 -3.72 -4.15
C THR A 61 -41.76 -3.01 -4.41
N PHE A 62 -41.78 -1.69 -4.66
CA PHE A 62 -40.55 -0.92 -4.84
C PHE A 62 -40.55 0.38 -4.04
N LEU A 63 -39.61 0.45 -3.09
CA LEU A 63 -39.18 1.70 -2.47
C LEU A 63 -38.40 2.51 -3.50
N ARG A 64 -38.98 3.62 -3.97
CA ARG A 64 -38.24 4.64 -4.74
C ARG A 64 -37.17 5.26 -3.83
N ILE A 65 -35.91 4.91 -4.07
CA ILE A 65 -34.77 5.68 -3.57
C ILE A 65 -34.20 6.45 -4.77
N GLU A 66 -34.46 7.75 -4.79
CA GLU A 66 -33.84 8.65 -5.76
C GLU A 66 -32.35 8.83 -5.40
N ILE A 67 -31.47 8.25 -6.21
CA ILE A 67 -30.02 8.44 -6.07
C ILE A 67 -29.58 9.52 -7.08
N PRO A 68 -28.93 10.62 -6.64
CA PRO A 68 -28.36 11.60 -7.56
C PRO A 68 -27.28 10.97 -8.43
N ILE A 69 -27.44 11.07 -9.76
CA ILE A 69 -26.64 10.41 -10.80
C ILE A 69 -25.18 10.92 -10.88
N GLU A 70 -24.80 11.96 -10.12
CA GLU A 70 -23.52 12.65 -10.26
C GLU A 70 -22.27 11.80 -9.98
N ARG A 71 -22.39 10.64 -9.32
CA ARG A 71 -21.22 9.85 -8.87
C ARG A 71 -20.81 8.66 -9.75
N LEU A 72 -21.47 8.41 -10.88
CA LEU A 72 -21.08 7.30 -11.78
C LEU A 72 -19.99 7.66 -12.80
N LYS A 73 -19.48 8.91 -12.82
CA LYS A 73 -18.30 9.25 -13.63
C LYS A 73 -17.04 8.75 -12.92
N GLY A 74 -16.54 7.58 -13.34
CA GLY A 74 -15.19 7.11 -13.01
C GLY A 74 -14.12 8.17 -13.37
N PRO A 75 -12.95 8.16 -12.72
CA PRO A 75 -11.98 9.23 -12.86
C PRO A 75 -11.52 9.35 -14.32
N LYS A 76 -11.86 10.47 -14.98
CA LYS A 76 -11.23 10.86 -16.23
C LYS A 76 -9.74 11.08 -15.94
N LYS A 77 -8.86 10.37 -16.65
CA LYS A 77 -7.42 10.69 -16.68
C LYS A 77 -7.30 12.14 -17.12
N THR A 78 -6.86 13.00 -16.22
CA THR A 78 -6.57 14.41 -16.50
C THR A 78 -5.10 14.66 -16.23
N ASP A 79 -4.51 15.46 -17.12
CA ASP A 79 -3.10 15.83 -17.17
C ASP A 79 -2.54 16.28 -15.82
N GLY A 80 -1.46 15.62 -15.40
CA GLY A 80 -0.32 16.19 -14.66
C GLY A 80 -0.54 16.96 -13.35
N ARG A 81 -1.76 17.23 -12.90
CA ARG A 81 -2.05 17.96 -11.68
C ARG A 81 -2.07 16.98 -10.52
N ILE A 82 -1.16 17.17 -9.58
CA ILE A 82 -1.14 16.45 -8.30
C ILE A 82 -2.52 16.61 -7.67
N GLN A 83 -3.34 15.56 -7.67
CA GLN A 83 -4.61 15.59 -6.98
C GLN A 83 -4.33 15.73 -5.49
N VAL A 84 -4.60 16.93 -4.96
CA VAL A 84 -4.55 17.18 -3.52
C VAL A 84 -5.61 16.29 -2.89
N ARG A 85 -5.15 15.24 -2.19
CA ARG A 85 -6.04 14.27 -1.55
C ARG A 85 -6.94 15.01 -0.56
N GLU A 86 -8.25 14.81 -0.68
CA GLU A 86 -9.20 15.34 0.30
C GLU A 86 -8.82 14.89 1.73
N LYS A 87 -9.02 15.80 2.70
CA LYS A 87 -8.81 15.51 4.11
C LYS A 87 -9.61 14.26 4.51
N ARG A 88 -8.98 13.38 5.28
CA ARG A 88 -9.60 12.12 5.72
C ARG A 88 -10.78 12.42 6.64
N ARG A 89 -11.99 12.17 6.16
CA ARG A 89 -13.22 12.24 6.97
C ARG A 89 -13.25 11.09 7.97
N ARG A 90 -13.79 11.32 9.17
CA ARG A 90 -13.91 10.37 10.27
C ARG A 90 -15.38 10.16 10.66
N LEU A 91 -15.65 9.01 11.28
CA LEU A 91 -16.98 8.66 11.79
C LEU A 91 -17.04 8.95 13.28
N ARG A 92 -18.11 9.64 13.69
CA ARG A 92 -18.47 9.86 15.10
C ARG A 92 -19.86 9.29 15.37
N PHE A 93 -19.97 8.56 16.46
CA PHE A 93 -21.24 8.04 16.99
C PHE A 93 -21.52 8.68 18.34
N THR A 94 -22.75 9.15 18.53
CA THR A 94 -23.26 9.62 19.82
C THR A 94 -24.44 8.76 20.21
N PHE A 95 -24.27 8.01 21.28
CA PHE A 95 -25.30 7.15 21.86
C PHE A 95 -26.20 7.94 22.82
N PRO A 96 -27.44 7.50 23.06
CA PRO A 96 -28.37 8.17 23.98
C PRO A 96 -27.83 8.21 25.42
N ASP A 97 -26.98 7.25 25.79
CA ASP A 97 -26.27 7.19 27.08
C ASP A 97 -25.19 8.28 27.24
N GLY A 98 -25.14 9.27 26.33
CA GLY A 98 -24.11 10.33 26.28
C GLY A 98 -22.73 9.85 25.81
N THR A 99 -22.57 8.55 25.55
CA THR A 99 -21.27 8.01 25.14
C THR A 99 -20.97 8.37 23.69
N GLN A 100 -19.80 8.97 23.46
CA GLN A 100 -19.33 9.33 22.13
C GLN A 100 -18.17 8.44 21.70
N MET A 101 -18.15 8.03 20.44
CA MET A 101 -17.12 7.17 19.87
C MET A 101 -16.57 7.77 18.58
N CYS A 102 -15.29 8.09 18.58
CA CYS A 102 -14.57 8.62 17.43
C CYS A 102 -13.13 8.10 17.45
N SER A 103 -12.84 7.11 16.59
CA SER A 103 -11.53 6.50 16.42
C SER A 103 -10.85 7.00 15.14
N ALA A 104 -9.51 6.94 15.09
CA ALA A 104 -8.72 7.38 13.93
C ALA A 104 -8.99 6.56 12.65
N SER A 105 -9.42 5.31 12.83
CA SER A 105 -9.83 4.41 11.75
C SER A 105 -11.34 4.23 11.77
N ALA A 106 -12.00 4.54 10.65
CA ALA A 106 -13.44 4.33 10.48
C ALA A 106 -13.86 2.88 10.72
N THR A 107 -13.02 1.92 10.35
CA THR A 107 -13.26 0.48 10.62
C THR A 107 -13.30 0.19 12.10
N LYS A 108 -12.40 0.81 12.88
CA LYS A 108 -12.36 0.60 14.33
C LYS A 108 -13.62 1.18 14.97
N THR A 109 -13.97 2.42 14.64
CA THR A 109 -15.21 3.04 15.14
C THR A 109 -16.45 2.21 14.81
N MET A 110 -16.51 1.62 13.61
CA MET A 110 -17.60 0.75 13.20
C MET A 110 -17.68 -0.54 14.03
N ILE A 111 -16.55 -1.21 14.26
CA ILE A 111 -16.47 -2.41 15.13
C ILE A 111 -16.92 -2.06 16.54
N ASP A 112 -16.40 -0.97 17.11
CA ASP A 112 -16.71 -0.58 18.47
C ASP A 112 -18.20 -0.22 18.63
N ALA A 113 -18.80 0.43 17.61
CA ALA A 113 -20.22 0.74 17.58
C ALA A 113 -21.09 -0.53 17.45
N ILE A 114 -20.73 -1.48 16.58
CA ILE A 114 -21.43 -2.76 16.44
C ILE A 114 -21.34 -3.58 17.73
N CYS A 115 -20.19 -3.57 18.40
CA CYS A 115 -20.00 -4.24 19.69
C CYS A 115 -20.96 -3.69 20.75
N LYS A 116 -21.13 -2.36 20.83
CA LYS A 116 -22.09 -1.74 21.76
C LYS A 116 -23.55 -1.98 21.41
N ILE A 117 -23.92 -1.97 20.14
CA ILE A 117 -25.30 -2.23 19.69
C ILE A 117 -25.67 -3.71 19.93
N GLY A 118 -24.68 -4.59 19.82
CA GLY A 118 -24.81 -6.04 19.92
C GLY A 118 -24.61 -6.69 18.56
N VAL A 119 -23.56 -7.49 18.43
CA VAL A 119 -23.17 -8.15 17.17
C VAL A 119 -24.27 -9.06 16.63
N GLU A 120 -24.97 -9.77 17.53
CA GLU A 120 -26.02 -10.71 17.17
C GLU A 120 -27.25 -10.03 16.59
N ARG A 121 -27.63 -8.85 17.12
CA ARG A 121 -28.73 -8.04 16.57
C ARG A 121 -28.41 -7.54 15.17
N VAL A 122 -27.16 -7.17 14.93
CA VAL A 122 -26.71 -6.73 13.60
C VAL A 122 -26.63 -7.91 12.62
N ALA A 123 -26.22 -9.09 13.08
CA ALA A 123 -26.20 -10.30 12.27
C ALA A 123 -27.62 -10.73 11.85
N GLN A 124 -28.62 -10.60 12.73
CA GLN A 124 -30.02 -10.92 12.44
C GLN A 124 -30.62 -10.06 11.31
N LEU A 125 -30.05 -8.89 11.01
CA LEU A 125 -30.50 -8.03 9.90
C LEU A 125 -30.16 -8.62 8.52
N ASN A 126 -29.27 -9.62 8.45
CA ASN A 126 -28.82 -10.24 7.20
C ASN A 126 -28.43 -9.22 6.12
N MET A 127 -27.82 -8.10 6.51
CA MET A 127 -27.34 -7.09 5.57
C MET A 127 -26.21 -7.65 4.72
N GLU A 128 -26.29 -7.51 3.40
CA GLU A 128 -25.27 -8.02 2.48
C GLU A 128 -24.35 -6.92 1.96
N VAL A 129 -23.06 -7.23 1.88
CA VAL A 129 -22.03 -6.43 1.25
C VAL A 129 -21.21 -7.32 0.34
N CYS A 130 -21.19 -7.01 -0.96
CA CYS A 130 -20.47 -7.80 -1.97
C CYS A 130 -20.91 -9.28 -2.02
N HIS A 131 -22.21 -9.52 -1.87
CA HIS A 131 -22.85 -10.85 -1.84
C HIS A 131 -22.40 -11.73 -0.66
N VAL A 132 -21.95 -11.10 0.42
CA VAL A 132 -21.56 -11.75 1.67
C VAL A 132 -22.26 -11.02 2.82
N PRO A 133 -22.71 -11.70 3.88
CA PRO A 133 -23.23 -11.05 5.06
C PRO A 133 -22.22 -10.05 5.63
N LEU A 134 -22.69 -8.87 6.02
CA LEU A 134 -21.87 -7.83 6.63
C LEU A 134 -21.18 -8.35 7.90
N VAL A 135 -21.92 -9.12 8.70
CA VAL A 135 -21.43 -9.83 9.89
C VAL A 135 -21.63 -11.32 9.67
N ALA A 136 -20.55 -12.10 9.74
CA ALA A 136 -20.58 -13.55 9.53
C ALA A 136 -19.74 -14.27 10.60
N GLN A 137 -20.08 -15.52 10.89
CA GLN A 137 -19.26 -16.39 11.74
C GLN A 137 -18.11 -17.03 10.97
N GLU A 138 -18.28 -17.21 9.66
CA GLU A 138 -17.28 -17.80 8.78
C GLU A 138 -16.62 -16.75 7.90
N VAL A 139 -15.30 -16.88 7.72
CA VAL A 139 -14.53 -16.00 6.84
C VAL A 139 -14.47 -16.62 5.45
N SER A 140 -15.04 -15.95 4.46
CA SER A 140 -14.89 -16.39 3.07
C SER A 140 -13.43 -16.21 2.61
N PRO A 141 -12.76 -17.26 2.08
CA PRO A 141 -11.37 -17.18 1.64
C PRO A 141 -11.09 -16.06 0.63
N ARG A 142 -12.07 -15.78 -0.24
CA ARG A 142 -12.02 -14.70 -1.24
C ARG A 142 -11.87 -13.31 -0.61
N TYR A 143 -12.42 -13.10 0.58
CA TYR A 143 -12.49 -11.79 1.23
C TYR A 143 -11.70 -11.69 2.53
N ALA A 144 -10.97 -12.73 2.92
CA ALA A 144 -10.21 -12.83 4.17
C ALA A 144 -9.33 -11.60 4.48
N ARG A 145 -8.78 -10.95 3.45
CA ARG A 145 -7.97 -9.72 3.59
C ARG A 145 -8.75 -8.53 4.15
N TRP A 146 -10.03 -8.42 3.81
CA TRP A 146 -10.91 -7.30 4.18
C TRP A 146 -11.85 -7.63 5.34
N THR A 147 -11.88 -8.88 5.76
CA THR A 147 -12.60 -9.31 6.95
C THR A 147 -11.82 -8.94 8.21
N LYS A 148 -12.50 -8.38 9.20
CA LYS A 148 -11.93 -8.01 10.50
C LYS A 148 -12.69 -8.71 11.61
N ARG A 149 -11.95 -9.26 12.56
CA ARG A 149 -12.53 -9.88 13.75
C ARG A 149 -13.19 -8.81 14.62
N ILE A 150 -14.45 -9.01 14.98
CA ILE A 150 -15.15 -8.19 15.98
C ILE A 150 -14.95 -8.82 17.36
N ASP A 151 -15.27 -10.11 17.45
CA ASP A 151 -15.28 -10.89 18.69
C ASP A 151 -14.77 -12.32 18.41
N ASP A 152 -14.78 -13.20 19.40
CA ASP A 152 -14.18 -14.52 19.27
C ASP A 152 -14.80 -15.37 18.16
N LYS A 153 -16.10 -15.17 17.90
CA LYS A 153 -16.92 -15.95 16.96
C LYS A 153 -17.44 -15.17 15.75
N TRP A 154 -17.24 -13.85 15.71
CA TRP A 154 -17.87 -12.98 14.70
C TRP A 154 -16.87 -12.12 13.95
N PHE A 155 -17.12 -11.99 12.65
CA PHE A 155 -16.30 -11.27 11.71
C PHE A 155 -17.11 -10.21 10.95
N LEU A 156 -16.52 -9.03 10.79
CA LEU A 156 -17.06 -7.92 10.01
C LEU A 156 -16.39 -7.83 8.64
N MET A 157 -17.21 -7.68 7.60
CA MET A 157 -16.74 -7.29 6.28
C MET A 157 -16.41 -5.80 6.27
N ALA A 158 -15.14 -5.46 6.52
CA ALA A 158 -14.69 -4.07 6.65
C ALA A 158 -14.30 -3.40 5.31
N GLN A 159 -14.63 -4.03 4.18
CA GLN A 159 -14.40 -3.48 2.85
C GLN A 159 -15.21 -2.18 2.65
N GLY A 160 -14.63 -1.22 1.97
CA GLY A 160 -15.33 -0.01 1.50
C GLY A 160 -14.78 1.27 2.07
N ASP A 161 -15.22 2.39 1.50
CA ASP A 161 -14.80 3.71 1.92
C ASP A 161 -15.50 4.17 3.20
N THR A 162 -15.01 5.26 3.80
CA THR A 162 -15.59 5.83 5.02
C THR A 162 -17.06 6.21 4.83
N ILE A 163 -17.42 6.68 3.64
CA ILE A 163 -18.81 7.01 3.27
C ILE A 163 -19.66 5.74 3.20
N GLN A 164 -19.16 4.65 2.62
CA GLN A 164 -19.91 3.39 2.57
C GLN A 164 -20.16 2.83 3.97
N LYS A 165 -19.17 2.91 4.86
CA LYS A 165 -19.31 2.54 6.27
C LYS A 165 -20.33 3.40 7.00
N TYR A 166 -20.36 4.71 6.72
CA TYR A 166 -21.39 5.61 7.25
C TYR A 166 -22.79 5.14 6.82
N MET A 167 -23.00 4.88 5.53
CA MET A 167 -24.30 4.44 5.00
C MET A 167 -24.73 3.10 5.58
N GLN A 168 -23.81 2.14 5.71
CA GLN A 168 -24.06 0.85 6.35
C GLN A 168 -24.55 1.04 7.79
N MET A 169 -23.87 1.90 8.56
CA MET A 169 -24.23 2.14 9.96
C MET A 169 -25.56 2.88 10.11
N VAL A 170 -25.84 3.87 9.26
CA VAL A 170 -27.15 4.54 9.24
C VAL A 170 -28.27 3.55 8.91
N SER A 171 -28.03 2.63 7.97
CA SER A 171 -28.99 1.57 7.63
C SER A 171 -29.25 0.63 8.81
N ILE A 172 -28.19 0.18 9.50
CA ILE A 172 -28.30 -0.67 10.70
C ILE A 172 -29.14 0.03 11.77
N ILE A 173 -28.82 1.30 12.06
CA ILE A 173 -29.50 2.08 13.11
C ILE A 173 -30.98 2.26 12.78
N LYS A 174 -31.30 2.55 11.50
CA LYS A 174 -32.67 2.70 11.02
C LYS A 174 -33.47 1.38 11.13
N GLN A 175 -32.85 0.26 10.77
CA GLN A 175 -33.50 -1.05 10.84
C GLN A 175 -33.70 -1.53 12.28
N LEU A 176 -32.77 -1.21 13.19
CA LEU A 176 -32.87 -1.54 14.61
C LEU A 176 -33.73 -0.56 15.42
N GLY A 177 -34.13 0.57 14.83
CA GLY A 177 -34.93 1.60 15.49
C GLY A 177 -34.25 2.26 16.69
N ILE A 178 -32.91 2.38 16.68
CA ILE A 178 -32.14 2.93 17.80
C ILE A 178 -31.90 4.42 17.54
N ASP A 179 -32.04 5.27 18.57
CA ASP A 179 -31.73 6.70 18.47
C ASP A 179 -30.23 6.96 18.68
N VAL A 180 -29.43 6.64 17.67
CA VAL A 180 -27.97 6.89 17.65
C VAL A 180 -27.65 7.91 16.58
N LYS A 181 -26.98 8.99 16.96
CA LYS A 181 -26.55 10.03 16.02
C LYS A 181 -25.24 9.62 15.36
N VAL A 182 -25.22 9.51 14.03
CA VAL A 182 -24.02 9.24 13.24
C VAL A 182 -23.63 10.47 12.45
N GLU A 183 -22.38 10.90 12.60
CA GLU A 183 -21.84 12.07 11.91
C GLU A 183 -20.56 11.74 11.16
N LEU A 184 -20.37 12.41 10.01
CA LEU A 184 -19.19 12.29 9.16
C LEU A 184 -18.49 13.66 9.10
N GLY A 185 -17.25 13.75 9.58
CA GLY A 185 -16.57 15.04 9.70
C GLY A 185 -15.09 14.92 10.05
N ASP A 186 -14.42 16.06 10.19
CA ASP A 186 -13.04 16.13 10.68
C ASP A 186 -13.09 16.29 12.22
N PHE A 187 -13.29 15.16 12.91
CA PHE A 187 -13.42 15.14 14.37
C PHE A 187 -12.10 14.76 15.04
N GLU A 188 -11.79 15.40 16.16
CA GLU A 188 -10.72 14.94 17.04
C GLU A 188 -11.07 13.56 17.63
N THR A 189 -10.08 12.70 17.76
CA THR A 189 -10.26 11.35 18.31
C THR A 189 -10.52 11.44 19.81
N LEU A 190 -11.61 10.82 20.26
CA LEU A 190 -12.03 10.84 21.67
C LEU A 190 -11.39 9.74 22.51
N GLU A 191 -10.81 8.73 21.88
CA GLU A 191 -9.94 7.81 22.61
C GLU A 191 -8.67 8.55 23.01
N PRO A 192 -8.17 8.40 24.27
CA PRO A 192 -6.76 8.63 24.50
C PRO A 192 -6.09 7.67 23.54
N VAL A 193 -5.39 8.23 22.54
CA VAL A 193 -4.53 7.43 21.69
C VAL A 193 -3.63 6.71 22.67
N LYS A 194 -3.92 5.44 23.00
CA LYS A 194 -2.93 4.55 23.58
C LYS A 194 -1.80 4.70 22.60
N ALA A 195 -0.75 5.38 23.03
CA ALA A 195 0.37 5.78 22.23
C ALA A 195 1.23 4.55 21.92
N GLN A 196 0.60 3.48 21.43
CA GLN A 196 1.09 2.79 20.26
C GLN A 196 0.66 3.61 19.02
N LYS A 197 0.93 4.92 18.97
CA LYS A 197 2.21 5.31 18.38
C LYS A 197 3.20 4.11 18.43
N LEU A 198 3.11 3.26 17.41
CA LEU A 198 4.23 3.29 16.51
C LEU A 198 4.46 4.79 16.23
N GLU A 199 5.16 5.48 17.14
CA GLU A 199 6.29 6.23 16.70
C GLU A 199 6.92 5.23 15.76
N SER A 200 6.74 5.45 14.46
CA SER A 200 7.80 5.13 13.53
C SER A 200 9.01 5.60 14.30
N LYS A 201 9.67 4.68 15.04
CA LYS A 201 10.80 4.92 15.94
C LYS A 201 11.48 6.04 15.21
N LYS A 202 11.44 7.30 15.69
CA LYS A 202 11.97 8.42 14.90
C LYS A 202 13.36 7.92 14.61
N ARG A 203 13.59 7.40 13.39
CA ARG A 203 14.74 6.51 13.18
C ARG A 203 15.83 7.47 13.50
N LYS A 204 16.60 7.20 14.57
CA LYS A 204 17.55 8.18 15.06
C LYS A 204 18.30 8.64 13.82
N LYS A 205 18.24 9.95 13.56
CA LYS A 205 18.49 10.47 12.21
C LYS A 205 19.94 10.13 11.91
N VAL A 206 20.14 9.08 11.12
CA VAL A 206 21.45 8.51 10.86
C VAL A 206 22.30 9.60 10.23
N LYS A 207 23.38 9.98 10.91
CA LYS A 207 24.36 10.94 10.41
C LYS A 207 25.51 10.15 9.78
N MET A 208 25.98 10.64 8.64
CA MET A 208 27.09 10.04 7.92
C MET A 208 28.21 11.07 7.78
N GLU A 209 29.40 10.66 8.19
CA GLU A 209 30.64 11.42 8.09
C GLU A 209 31.65 10.62 7.26
N VAL A 210 32.24 11.27 6.28
CA VAL A 210 33.24 10.67 5.40
C VAL A 210 34.49 11.54 5.41
N THR A 211 35.62 10.96 5.81
CA THR A 211 36.93 11.62 5.78
C THR A 211 37.72 11.09 4.60
N LEU A 212 38.16 12.00 3.73
CA LEU A 212 39.00 11.69 2.58
C LEU A 212 40.26 12.56 2.66
N GLY A 213 41.39 11.97 3.06
CA GLY A 213 42.60 12.72 3.36
C GLY A 213 42.33 13.79 4.43
N ASP A 214 42.62 15.06 4.10
CA ASP A 214 42.45 16.20 5.00
C ASP A 214 41.02 16.80 5.02
N LYS A 215 40.08 16.24 4.25
CA LYS A 215 38.72 16.80 4.11
C LYS A 215 37.68 15.88 4.73
N THR A 216 36.84 16.45 5.59
CA THR A 216 35.69 15.79 6.23
C THR A 216 34.39 16.28 5.61
N PHE A 217 33.59 15.37 5.07
CA PHE A 217 32.27 15.65 4.50
C PHE A 217 31.18 15.24 5.50
N THR A 218 30.42 16.21 6.01
CA THR A 218 29.30 15.99 6.92
C THR A 218 28.14 16.94 6.62
N HIS A 219 26.92 16.40 6.51
CA HIS A 219 25.69 17.18 6.26
C HIS A 219 24.60 16.92 7.30
N GLY A 220 25.00 16.70 8.56
CA GLY A 220 24.06 16.42 9.64
C GLY A 220 23.21 15.17 9.35
N SER A 221 21.89 15.34 9.17
CA SER A 221 20.98 14.24 8.84
C SER A 221 20.89 13.91 7.35
N ASP A 222 21.39 14.78 6.48
CA ASP A 222 21.19 14.68 5.04
C ASP A 222 22.30 13.86 4.40
N THR A 223 22.24 12.56 4.67
CA THR A 223 23.18 11.56 4.13
C THR A 223 23.19 11.48 2.59
N ILE A 224 22.23 12.12 1.90
CA ILE A 224 22.21 12.22 0.43
C ILE A 224 23.25 13.24 -0.03
N LEU A 225 23.30 14.42 0.60
CA LEU A 225 24.24 15.48 0.27
C LEU A 225 25.67 15.05 0.57
N THR A 226 25.93 14.45 1.74
CA THR A 226 27.26 13.89 2.06
C THR A 226 27.71 12.89 0.99
N PHE A 227 26.81 12.03 0.51
CA PHE A 227 27.17 11.04 -0.52
C PHE A 227 27.48 11.70 -1.87
N LEU A 228 26.67 12.69 -2.27
CA LEU A 228 26.86 13.42 -3.52
C LEU A 228 28.20 14.17 -3.53
N GLU A 229 28.49 14.94 -2.49
CA GLU A 229 29.73 15.73 -2.40
C GLU A 229 30.98 14.84 -2.41
N VAL A 230 30.95 13.70 -1.73
CA VAL A 230 32.08 12.76 -1.74
C VAL A 230 32.31 12.22 -3.15
N VAL A 231 31.25 11.86 -3.87
CA VAL A 231 31.35 11.37 -5.25
C VAL A 231 31.83 12.45 -6.20
N GLU A 232 31.35 13.69 -6.04
CA GLU A 232 31.81 14.83 -6.83
C GLU A 232 33.28 15.18 -6.55
N HIS A 233 33.71 15.10 -5.29
CA HIS A 233 35.09 15.37 -4.89
C HIS A 233 36.08 14.31 -5.42
N ILE A 234 35.69 13.02 -5.41
CA ILE A 234 36.46 11.95 -6.06
C ILE A 234 36.50 12.16 -7.58
N GLY A 235 35.38 12.62 -8.14
CA GLY A 235 35.17 12.92 -9.55
C GLY A 235 34.23 11.90 -10.20
N VAL A 236 33.09 12.38 -10.69
CA VAL A 236 32.03 11.57 -11.29
C VAL A 236 32.55 10.72 -12.46
N ALA A 237 33.45 11.28 -13.29
CA ALA A 237 34.08 10.56 -14.38
C ALA A 237 34.95 9.37 -13.91
N LYS A 238 35.63 9.49 -12.77
CA LYS A 238 36.40 8.37 -12.19
C LYS A 238 35.46 7.29 -11.67
N VAL A 239 34.40 7.69 -10.96
CA VAL A 239 33.39 6.75 -10.45
C VAL A 239 32.68 6.04 -11.61
N LYS A 240 32.38 6.73 -12.72
CA LYS A 240 31.81 6.10 -13.91
C LYS A 240 32.73 5.05 -14.53
N LYS A 241 34.04 5.31 -14.60
CA LYS A 241 35.04 4.35 -15.10
C LYS A 241 35.12 3.07 -14.28
N THR A 242 34.76 3.11 -12.99
CA THR A 242 34.71 1.90 -12.15
C THR A 242 33.66 0.90 -12.60
N GLY A 243 32.63 1.32 -13.35
CA GLY A 243 31.58 0.42 -13.83
C GLY A 243 30.73 -0.22 -12.71
N ILE A 244 30.76 0.35 -11.49
CA ILE A 244 29.98 -0.14 -10.35
C ILE A 244 28.49 -0.13 -10.71
N LYS A 245 27.81 -1.25 -10.45
CA LYS A 245 26.37 -1.40 -10.65
C LYS A 245 25.64 -1.33 -9.33
N PHE A 246 24.49 -0.68 -9.33
CA PHE A 246 23.54 -0.67 -8.22
C PHE A 246 22.19 -1.19 -8.72
N GLY A 247 21.84 -2.42 -8.33
CA GLY A 247 20.72 -3.14 -8.91
C GLY A 247 20.98 -3.48 -10.38
N LYS A 248 20.08 -3.09 -11.28
CA LYS A 248 20.16 -3.41 -12.72
C LYS A 248 20.99 -2.40 -13.53
N PHE A 249 21.33 -1.24 -12.95
CA PHE A 249 21.94 -0.13 -13.69
C PHE A 249 23.31 0.25 -13.11
N PRO A 250 24.21 0.82 -13.94
CA PRO A 250 25.41 1.48 -13.45
C PRO A 250 25.07 2.59 -12.45
N ILE A 251 25.95 2.83 -11.49
CA ILE A 251 25.70 3.84 -10.46
C ILE A 251 25.69 5.26 -11.06
N VAL A 252 26.53 5.52 -12.07
CA VAL A 252 26.53 6.75 -12.87
C VAL A 252 26.03 6.43 -14.27
N THR A 253 25.06 7.20 -14.76
CA THR A 253 24.42 7.03 -16.07
C THR A 253 24.33 8.35 -16.83
N ASN A 254 24.29 8.32 -18.16
CA ASN A 254 24.18 9.55 -18.99
C ASN A 254 22.75 10.12 -19.04
N ALA A 255 21.75 9.31 -18.71
CA ALA A 255 20.35 9.68 -18.76
C ALA A 255 19.64 9.14 -17.52
N LYS A 256 18.57 9.80 -17.11
CA LYS A 256 17.77 9.38 -15.96
C LYS A 256 17.09 8.02 -16.24
N MET A 257 17.53 6.98 -15.55
CA MET A 257 16.98 5.63 -15.58
C MET A 257 16.13 5.29 -14.35
N ALA A 258 16.31 6.00 -13.23
CA ALA A 258 15.57 5.74 -12.00
C ALA A 258 15.18 7.02 -11.25
N ASN A 259 14.11 6.96 -10.45
CA ASN A 259 13.59 8.11 -9.71
C ASN A 259 14.51 8.59 -8.58
N ASN A 260 15.39 7.73 -8.06
CA ASN A 260 16.36 8.04 -7.01
C ASN A 260 17.71 8.53 -7.56
N GLN A 261 17.77 8.88 -8.85
CA GLN A 261 18.94 9.48 -9.46
C GLN A 261 18.92 11.00 -9.33
N ILE A 262 20.07 11.56 -9.01
CA ILE A 262 20.31 12.99 -8.88
C ILE A 262 21.26 13.40 -10.00
N GLU A 263 20.94 14.50 -10.67
CA GLU A 263 21.83 15.11 -11.66
C GLU A 263 23.04 15.70 -10.96
N THR A 264 24.23 15.34 -11.43
CA THR A 264 25.51 15.85 -10.93
C THR A 264 25.87 17.14 -11.64
N SER A 265 26.82 17.88 -11.07
CA SER A 265 27.39 19.09 -11.70
C SER A 265 27.94 18.88 -13.12
N THR A 266 28.29 17.64 -13.49
CA THR A 266 28.79 17.28 -14.83
C THR A 266 27.68 16.91 -15.83
N GLY A 267 26.40 16.99 -15.45
CA GLY A 267 25.25 16.59 -16.28
C GLY A 267 25.02 15.07 -16.35
N GLU A 268 25.76 14.29 -15.55
CA GLU A 268 25.57 12.85 -15.42
C GLU A 268 24.59 12.54 -14.27
N TRP A 269 23.91 11.40 -14.33
CA TRP A 269 22.92 10.97 -13.34
C TRP A 269 23.52 9.96 -12.37
N LEU A 270 23.66 10.36 -11.11
CA LEU A 270 24.16 9.52 -10.01
C LEU A 270 23.01 8.87 -9.25
N THR A 271 23.05 7.55 -9.12
CA THR A 271 22.10 6.78 -8.34
C THR A 271 22.47 6.84 -6.87
N VAL A 272 21.65 7.54 -6.07
CA VAL A 272 21.88 7.63 -4.61
C VAL A 272 20.99 6.59 -3.90
N PRO A 273 21.58 5.65 -3.14
CA PRO A 273 20.81 4.69 -2.37
C PRO A 273 19.97 5.35 -1.27
N THR A 274 18.82 4.78 -0.95
CA THR A 274 17.94 5.32 0.09
C THR A 274 18.45 5.01 1.50
N GLN A 275 19.12 3.87 1.69
CA GLN A 275 19.60 3.43 3.01
C GLN A 275 21.06 3.84 3.25
N ALA A 276 21.38 4.31 4.46
CA ALA A 276 22.75 4.66 4.85
C ALA A 276 23.73 3.48 4.74
N LYS A 277 23.26 2.25 5.01
CA LYS A 277 24.04 1.01 4.88
C LYS A 277 24.49 0.77 3.44
N ASP A 278 23.64 1.07 2.46
CA ASP A 278 23.95 0.89 1.05
C ASP A 278 24.92 1.98 0.56
N LYS A 279 24.75 3.21 1.02
CA LYS A 279 25.71 4.31 0.78
C LYS A 279 27.11 3.95 1.27
N TYR A 280 27.21 3.43 2.49
CA TYR A 280 28.49 2.97 3.07
C TYR A 280 29.17 1.90 2.22
N LYS A 281 28.41 0.87 1.81
CA LYS A 281 28.94 -0.21 0.98
C LYS A 281 29.47 0.32 -0.34
N ILE A 282 28.70 1.18 -1.01
CA ILE A 282 29.10 1.76 -2.28
C ILE A 282 30.34 2.63 -2.12
N LEU A 283 30.38 3.51 -1.12
CA LEU A 283 31.56 4.37 -0.87
C LEU A 283 32.80 3.53 -0.58
N LYS A 284 32.69 2.41 0.17
CA LYS A 284 33.79 1.46 0.34
C LYS A 284 34.26 0.85 -0.98
N VAL A 285 33.33 0.44 -1.86
CA VAL A 285 33.69 -0.10 -3.17
C VAL A 285 34.36 0.96 -4.03
N ILE A 286 33.83 2.19 -4.05
CA ILE A 286 34.44 3.32 -4.75
C ILE A 286 35.86 3.53 -4.22
N SER A 287 36.04 3.62 -2.89
CA SER A 287 37.36 3.76 -2.24
C SER A 287 38.38 2.74 -2.75
N SER A 288 37.98 1.47 -2.79
CA SER A 288 38.85 0.38 -3.26
C SER A 288 39.15 0.49 -4.76
N MET A 289 38.17 0.87 -5.58
CA MET A 289 38.33 0.92 -7.05
C MET A 289 39.02 2.19 -7.54
N THR A 290 38.92 3.30 -6.83
CA THR A 290 39.58 4.57 -7.18
C THR A 290 40.91 4.76 -6.46
N HIS A 291 41.34 3.80 -5.63
CA HIS A 291 42.54 3.86 -4.78
C HIS A 291 42.58 5.13 -3.92
N THR A 292 41.41 5.62 -3.49
CA THR A 292 41.28 6.80 -2.63
C THR A 292 40.88 6.34 -1.24
N PRO A 293 41.82 6.30 -0.27
CA PRO A 293 41.53 5.83 1.08
C PRO A 293 40.55 6.78 1.76
N MET A 294 39.41 6.26 2.23
CA MET A 294 38.40 7.04 2.94
C MET A 294 37.98 6.34 4.24
N GLU A 295 37.76 7.13 5.28
CA GLU A 295 37.18 6.68 6.54
C GLU A 295 35.70 7.08 6.57
N ILE A 296 34.79 6.13 6.86
CA ILE A 296 33.35 6.38 6.86
C ILE A 296 32.77 6.03 8.23
N LYS A 297 32.20 7.02 8.91
CA LYS A 297 31.51 6.88 10.20
C LYS A 297 30.00 7.05 10.02
N ILE A 298 29.24 6.08 10.52
CA ILE A 298 27.77 6.13 10.57
C ILE A 298 27.37 6.26 12.03
N MET A 299 26.74 7.38 12.39
CA MET A 299 26.23 7.66 13.73
C MET A 299 24.71 7.54 13.74
N GLU A 300 24.14 6.87 14.75
CA GLU A 300 22.68 6.72 14.93
C GLU A 300 22.06 7.80 15.81
#